data_AF-A0A161LJ98-F1
#
_entry.id   AF-A0A161LJ98-F1
#
_cell.length_a   1.000
_cell.length_b   1.000
_cell.length_c   1.000
_cell.angle_alpha   90.00
_cell.angle_beta   90.00
_cell.angle_gamma   90.00
#
_symmetry.space_group_name_H-M   'P 1'
#
loop_
_entity.id
_entity.type
_entity.pdbx_description
1 polymer ?
#
loop_
_entity_poly.entity_id
_entity_poly.type
_entity_poly.pdbx_seq_one_letter_code
_entity_poly.pdbx_strand_id
1 'polypeptide(L)'
;MDALSRGRGRPPRGQAPADLLPADGPVWTTTHVAAFQGVDERTVRRAAARGDLHHLRLTSRVLRFSRPCLMEHLHGRSCADLVYDEEILDAEQAAALLGVGMTTLLRAAAAGVIPSRHLAGTWRFSRAALLRCLCPEPPAAG
;
A
#
# COMPACT_ATOMS: atom_id res chain seq x y z
N MET A 1 30.52 -8.89 25.00
CA MET A 1 30.64 -9.61 23.72
C MET A 1 29.71 -8.95 22.73
N ASP A 2 30.34 -8.18 21.85
CA ASP A 2 29.78 -7.42 20.74
C ASP A 2 28.90 -8.23 19.78
N ALA A 3 27.83 -7.61 19.28
CA ALA A 3 27.54 -7.47 17.85
C ALA A 3 26.31 -6.56 17.62
N LEU A 4 26.44 -5.28 17.96
CA LEU A 4 25.65 -4.23 17.32
C LEU A 4 26.23 -4.02 15.92
N SER A 5 25.62 -4.60 14.88
CA SER A 5 25.65 -4.07 13.50
C SER A 5 24.94 -5.01 12.52
N ARG A 6 23.70 -4.68 12.18
CA ARG A 6 23.20 -4.89 10.81
C ARG A 6 22.69 -3.55 10.33
N GLY A 7 23.35 -3.02 9.31
CA GLY A 7 23.23 -1.65 8.85
C GLY A 7 21.78 -1.27 8.57
N ARG A 8 21.31 -0.24 9.28
CA ARG A 8 20.12 0.51 8.88
C ARG A 8 20.53 1.33 7.65
N GLY A 9 20.37 0.73 6.47
CA GLY A 9 20.52 1.43 5.21
C GLY A 9 19.65 2.68 5.25
N ARG A 10 20.27 3.84 5.01
CA ARG A 10 19.55 5.12 4.93
C ARG A 10 18.40 4.95 3.92
N PRO A 11 17.13 5.20 4.32
CA PRO A 11 16.03 5.04 3.39
C PRO A 11 16.26 5.95 2.18
N PRO A 12 16.07 5.45 0.95
CA PRO A 12 16.23 6.27 -0.24
C PRO A 12 15.26 7.46 -0.19
N ARG A 13 15.72 8.63 -0.67
CA ARG A 13 14.92 9.86 -0.72
C ARG A 13 13.54 9.58 -1.36
N GLY A 14 12.47 9.97 -0.67
CA GLY A 14 11.08 9.78 -1.12
C GLY A 14 10.39 8.50 -0.61
N GLN A 15 11.14 7.61 0.05
CA GLN A 15 10.56 6.55 0.86
C GLN A 15 10.27 7.14 2.24
N ALA A 16 8.98 7.17 2.63
CA ALA A 16 8.64 7.22 4.04
C ALA A 16 9.49 6.16 4.77
N PRO A 17 9.95 6.42 6.02
CA PRO A 17 10.50 5.36 6.86
C PRO A 17 9.62 4.14 6.68
N ALA A 18 10.20 2.99 6.28
CA ALA A 18 9.44 1.76 6.06
C ALA A 18 8.59 1.39 7.30
N ASP A 19 8.90 2.02 8.43
CA ASP A 19 8.32 1.93 9.76
C ASP A 19 7.16 2.92 10.05
N LEU A 20 6.69 3.74 9.09
CA LEU A 20 5.59 4.69 9.39
C LEU A 20 4.21 4.05 9.52
N LEU A 21 3.99 2.87 8.93
CA LEU A 21 2.70 2.22 9.01
C LEU A 21 2.63 1.34 10.27
N PRO A 22 1.55 1.43 11.06
CA PRO A 22 1.35 0.48 12.14
C PRO A 22 1.17 -0.93 11.57
N ALA A 23 1.75 -1.92 12.25
CA ALA A 23 1.65 -3.33 11.84
C ALA A 23 0.19 -3.80 11.76
N ASP A 24 -0.71 -3.21 12.55
CA ASP A 24 -2.13 -3.56 12.56
C ASP A 24 -3.00 -2.69 11.63
N GLY A 25 -2.39 -1.78 10.87
CA GLY A 25 -3.11 -0.92 9.94
C GLY A 25 -3.75 -1.67 8.76
N PRO A 26 -4.68 -1.02 8.03
CA PRO A 26 -5.34 -1.61 6.86
C PRO A 26 -4.41 -1.71 5.64
N VAL A 27 -3.27 -1.02 5.65
CA VAL A 27 -2.29 -0.98 4.56
C VAL A 27 -0.93 -1.45 5.06
N TRP A 28 -0.29 -2.34 4.32
CA TRP A 28 1.00 -2.93 4.66
C TRP A 28 2.09 -2.59 3.64
N THR A 29 3.34 -2.59 4.12
CA THR A 29 4.56 -2.49 3.31
C THR A 29 5.05 -3.89 2.93
N THR A 30 6.05 -3.97 2.04
CA THR A 30 6.73 -5.26 1.75
C THR A 30 7.31 -5.89 3.01
N THR A 31 7.88 -5.07 3.90
CA THR A 31 8.46 -5.51 5.19
C THR A 31 7.40 -6.13 6.10
N HIS A 32 6.21 -5.52 6.22
CA HIS A 32 5.12 -6.09 7.02
C HIS A 32 4.63 -7.43 6.46
N VAL A 33 4.41 -7.52 5.15
CA VAL A 33 4.00 -8.78 4.50
C VAL A 33 5.07 -9.87 4.67
N ALA A 34 6.34 -9.52 4.50
CA ALA A 34 7.47 -10.43 4.65
C ALA A 34 7.53 -10.99 6.08
N ALA A 35 7.45 -10.12 7.08
CA ALA A 35 7.42 -10.50 8.49
C ALA A 35 6.21 -11.41 8.82
N PHE A 36 5.03 -11.05 8.32
CA PHE A 36 3.80 -11.83 8.54
C PHE A 36 3.88 -13.25 7.95
N GLN A 37 4.46 -13.39 6.75
CA GLN A 37 4.59 -14.67 6.05
C GLN A 37 5.81 -15.49 6.48
N GLY A 38 6.72 -14.92 7.29
CA GLY A 38 7.99 -15.55 7.61
C GLY A 38 8.92 -15.73 6.40
N VAL A 39 8.86 -14.81 5.43
CA VAL A 39 9.69 -14.84 4.20
C VAL A 39 10.50 -13.55 4.02
N ASP A 40 11.45 -13.55 3.08
CA ASP A 40 12.22 -12.34 2.74
C ASP A 40 11.42 -11.35 1.86
N GLU A 41 11.70 -10.04 2.00
CA GLU A 41 11.06 -9.00 1.20
C GLU A 41 11.20 -9.19 -0.32
N ARG A 42 12.31 -9.77 -0.78
CA ARG A 42 12.53 -10.07 -2.20
C ARG A 42 11.53 -11.09 -2.72
N THR A 43 11.15 -12.06 -1.89
CA THR A 43 10.13 -13.07 -2.21
C THR A 43 8.77 -12.41 -2.37
N VAL A 44 8.39 -11.52 -1.44
CA VAL A 44 7.15 -10.73 -1.54
C VAL A 44 7.12 -9.89 -2.83
N ARG A 45 8.22 -9.19 -3.14
CA ARG A 45 8.32 -8.38 -4.37
C ARG A 45 8.20 -9.22 -5.64
N ARG A 46 8.78 -10.43 -5.67
CA ARG A 46 8.64 -11.36 -6.81
C ARG A 46 7.20 -11.85 -6.96
N ALA A 47 6.55 -12.23 -5.86
CA ALA A 47 5.14 -12.65 -5.88
C ALA A 47 4.23 -11.53 -6.41
N ALA A 48 4.39 -10.31 -5.90
CA ALA A 48 3.68 -9.14 -6.40
C ALA A 48 3.92 -8.89 -7.90
N ALA A 49 5.17 -9.01 -8.36
CA ALA A 49 5.51 -8.82 -9.78
C ALA A 49 4.92 -9.89 -10.71
N ARG A 50 4.67 -11.11 -10.21
CA ARG A 50 3.99 -12.18 -10.94
C ARG A 50 2.47 -12.07 -10.92
N GLY A 51 1.91 -11.16 -10.11
CA GLY A 51 0.47 -11.02 -9.92
C GLY A 51 -0.10 -11.93 -8.83
N ASP A 52 0.76 -12.67 -8.10
CA ASP A 52 0.32 -13.57 -7.02
C ASP A 52 -0.19 -12.79 -5.80
N LEU A 53 0.22 -11.52 -5.65
CA LEU A 53 -0.21 -10.65 -4.58
C LEU A 53 -0.70 -9.31 -5.13
N HIS A 54 -1.95 -8.99 -4.83
CA HIS A 54 -2.55 -7.70 -5.14
C HIS A 54 -1.82 -6.57 -4.41
N HIS A 55 -1.47 -5.53 -5.16
CA HIS A 55 -0.71 -4.42 -4.63
C HIS A 55 -0.97 -3.13 -5.42
N LEU A 56 -0.84 -2.00 -4.75
CA LEU A 56 -0.75 -0.69 -5.38
C LEU A 56 0.72 -0.32 -5.56
N ARG A 57 1.10 -0.04 -6.80
CA ARG A 57 2.44 0.42 -7.16
C ARG A 57 2.44 1.92 -7.40
N LEU A 58 2.83 2.70 -6.39
CA LEU A 58 2.92 4.16 -6.48
C LEU A 58 4.19 4.61 -7.22
N THR A 59 5.28 3.86 -7.07
CA THR A 59 6.53 4.04 -7.81
C THR A 59 7.20 2.68 -8.03
N SER A 60 8.36 2.64 -8.69
CA SER A 60 9.11 1.39 -8.86
C SER A 60 9.51 0.70 -7.55
N ARG A 61 9.65 1.44 -6.44
CA ARG A 61 10.10 0.92 -5.14
C ARG A 61 9.02 0.87 -4.07
N VAL A 62 7.90 1.57 -4.27
CA VAL A 62 6.83 1.74 -3.30
C VAL A 62 5.65 0.86 -3.70
N LEU A 63 5.58 -0.31 -3.06
CA LEU A 63 4.44 -1.22 -3.13
C LEU A 63 3.65 -1.13 -1.82
N ARG A 64 2.34 -1.14 -1.95
CA ARG A 64 1.41 -1.15 -0.82
C ARG A 64 0.41 -2.28 -1.00
N PHE A 65 0.03 -2.89 0.11
CA PHE A 65 -0.85 -4.06 0.12
C PHE A 65 -2.04 -3.76 1.04
N SER A 66 -3.22 -4.19 0.62
CA SER A 66 -4.38 -4.20 1.52
C SER A 66 -4.24 -5.39 2.46
N ARG A 67 -4.14 -5.14 3.77
CA ARG A 67 -4.10 -6.21 4.79
C ARG A 67 -5.29 -7.16 4.67
N PRO A 68 -6.55 -6.70 4.66
CA PRO A 68 -7.69 -7.61 4.58
C PRO A 68 -7.66 -8.42 3.27
N CYS A 69 -7.28 -7.83 2.14
CA CYS A 69 -7.20 -8.61 0.90
C CYS A 69 -6.08 -9.66 0.94
N LEU A 70 -4.94 -9.35 1.55
CA LEU A 70 -3.89 -10.36 1.75
C LEU A 70 -4.41 -11.53 2.59
N MET A 71 -5.17 -11.27 3.65
CA MET A 71 -5.76 -12.33 4.48
C MET A 71 -6.75 -13.18 3.69
N GLU A 72 -7.61 -12.57 2.88
CA GLU A 72 -8.55 -13.30 2.03
C GLU A 72 -7.83 -14.20 1.02
N HIS A 73 -6.82 -13.66 0.34
CA HIS A 73 -6.05 -14.40 -0.66
C HIS A 73 -5.37 -15.66 -0.08
N LEU A 74 -4.81 -15.56 1.13
CA LEU A 74 -4.17 -16.70 1.80
C LEU A 74 -5.16 -17.78 2.21
N HIS A 75 -6.42 -17.42 2.43
CA HIS A 75 -7.50 -18.37 2.67
C HIS A 75 -8.18 -18.85 1.37
N GLY A 76 -7.64 -18.49 0.20
CA GLY A 76 -8.22 -18.84 -1.10
C GLY A 76 -9.55 -18.14 -1.38
N ARG A 77 -9.84 -17.03 -0.69
CA ARG A 77 -11.08 -16.26 -0.83
C ARG A 77 -10.87 -15.02 -1.68
N SER A 78 -11.94 -14.62 -2.36
CA SER A 78 -11.95 -13.39 -3.16
C SER A 78 -12.05 -12.17 -2.27
N CYS A 79 -11.38 -11.09 -2.66
CA CYS A 79 -11.47 -9.81 -1.98
C CYS A 79 -12.69 -8.96 -2.42
N ALA A 80 -13.54 -9.48 -3.32
CA ALA A 80 -14.67 -8.76 -3.90
C ALA A 80 -15.71 -8.28 -2.85
N ASP A 81 -15.87 -9.01 -1.76
CA ASP A 81 -16.85 -8.70 -0.71
C ASP A 81 -16.31 -7.76 0.38
N LEU A 82 -15.07 -7.26 0.23
CA LEU A 82 -14.48 -6.36 1.22
C LEU A 82 -15.14 -4.97 1.19
N VAL A 83 -15.81 -4.63 2.28
CA VAL A 83 -16.39 -3.30 2.51
C VAL A 83 -15.38 -2.43 3.26
N TYR A 84 -15.15 -1.23 2.74
CA TYR A 84 -14.28 -0.22 3.35
C TYR A 84 -15.08 1.03 3.70
N ASP A 85 -14.60 1.77 4.70
CA ASP A 85 -15.18 3.04 5.12
C ASP A 85 -15.10 4.12 4.01
N GLU A 86 -16.21 4.81 3.76
CA GLU A 86 -16.39 5.83 2.72
C GLU A 86 -15.87 7.23 3.11
N GLU A 87 -15.15 7.35 4.23
CA GLU A 87 -14.48 8.58 4.67
C GLU A 87 -13.71 9.30 3.54
N ILE A 88 -13.88 10.62 3.47
CA ILE A 88 -13.11 11.50 2.58
C ILE A 88 -11.91 12.09 3.31
N LEU A 89 -10.73 11.80 2.79
CA LEU A 89 -9.44 12.21 3.32
C LEU A 89 -8.89 13.42 2.57
N ASP A 90 -8.16 14.27 3.29
CA ASP A 90 -7.22 15.21 2.69
C ASP A 90 -5.92 14.50 2.24
N ALA A 91 -4.99 15.27 1.67
CA ALA A 91 -3.72 14.73 1.18
C ALA A 91 -2.81 14.21 2.30
N GLU A 92 -2.83 14.81 3.49
CA GLU A 92 -1.99 14.38 4.61
C GLU A 92 -2.49 13.07 5.20
N GLN A 93 -3.80 12.98 5.42
CA GLN A 93 -4.46 11.76 5.88
C GLN A 93 -4.30 10.62 4.87
N ALA A 94 -4.44 10.90 3.57
CA ALA A 94 -4.23 9.89 2.52
C ALA A 94 -2.76 9.45 2.44
N ALA A 95 -1.81 10.38 2.59
CA ALA A 95 -0.38 10.07 2.62
C ALA A 95 -0.03 9.21 3.83
N ALA A 96 -0.59 9.54 5.00
CA ALA A 96 -0.44 8.77 6.22
C ALA A 96 -1.06 7.36 6.10
N LEU A 97 -2.28 7.24 5.57
CA LEU A 97 -2.95 5.97 5.31
C LEU A 97 -2.11 5.05 4.42
N LEU A 98 -1.57 5.59 3.33
CA LEU A 98 -0.71 4.83 2.41
C LEU A 98 0.74 4.72 2.91
N GLY A 99 1.11 5.39 3.99
CA GLY A 99 2.47 5.42 4.51
C GLY A 99 3.48 5.91 3.49
N VAL A 100 3.19 7.00 2.79
CA VAL A 100 4.06 7.59 1.76
C VAL A 100 4.27 9.08 2.00
N GLY A 101 5.34 9.63 1.44
CA GLY A 101 5.54 11.08 1.45
C GLY A 101 4.49 11.80 0.60
N MET A 102 4.12 13.01 1.02
CA MET A 102 3.13 13.86 0.35
C MET A 102 3.43 14.03 -1.15
N THR A 103 4.68 14.30 -1.52
CA THR A 103 5.08 14.47 -2.92
C THR A 103 4.81 13.22 -3.76
N THR A 104 5.00 12.03 -3.18
CA THR A 104 4.73 10.75 -3.87
C THR A 104 3.24 10.55 -4.06
N LEU A 105 2.43 10.84 -3.04
CA LEU A 105 0.97 10.78 -3.13
C LEU A 105 0.44 11.71 -4.23
N LEU A 106 0.82 12.98 -4.20
CA LEU A 106 0.33 13.99 -5.15
C LEU A 106 0.76 13.68 -6.59
N ARG A 107 1.97 13.15 -6.80
CA ARG A 107 2.41 12.68 -8.12
C ARG A 107 1.59 11.49 -8.60
N ALA A 108 1.32 10.52 -7.73
CA ALA A 108 0.48 9.37 -8.07
C ALA A 108 -0.97 9.79 -8.41
N ALA A 109 -1.51 10.76 -7.65
CA ALA A 109 -2.82 11.35 -7.89
C ALA A 109 -2.88 12.05 -9.26
N ALA A 110 -1.93 12.95 -9.52
CA ALA A 110 -1.83 13.67 -10.80
C ALA A 110 -1.62 12.74 -12.00
N ALA A 111 -0.94 11.60 -11.81
CA ALA A 111 -0.74 10.59 -12.83
C ALA A 111 -1.92 9.61 -13.00
N GLY A 112 -3.00 9.75 -12.22
CA GLY A 112 -4.16 8.86 -12.27
C GLY A 112 -3.92 7.45 -11.71
N VAL A 113 -2.80 7.23 -11.01
CA VAL A 113 -2.45 5.93 -10.40
C VAL A 113 -3.36 5.62 -9.21
N ILE A 114 -3.84 6.66 -8.52
CA ILE A 114 -4.77 6.54 -7.41
C ILE A 114 -6.03 7.39 -7.63
N PRO A 115 -7.20 6.91 -7.19
CA PRO A 115 -8.44 7.62 -7.30
C PRO A 115 -8.38 8.86 -6.42
N SER A 116 -8.66 10.00 -7.04
CA SER A 116 -8.54 11.29 -6.39
C SER A 116 -9.36 12.32 -7.16
N ARG A 117 -9.75 13.39 -6.46
CA ARG A 117 -10.45 14.52 -7.08
C ARG A 117 -9.78 15.81 -6.65
N HIS A 118 -9.49 16.66 -7.62
CA HIS A 118 -9.00 18.01 -7.36
C HIS A 118 -10.18 18.98 -7.35
N LEU A 119 -10.50 19.50 -6.16
CA LEU A 119 -11.64 20.38 -5.92
C LEU A 119 -11.18 21.66 -5.23
N ALA A 120 -11.51 22.81 -5.81
CA ALA A 120 -11.23 24.13 -5.24
C ALA A 120 -9.76 24.30 -4.77
N GLY A 121 -8.80 23.81 -5.56
CA GLY A 121 -7.36 23.90 -5.24
C GLY A 121 -6.86 22.90 -4.21
N THR A 122 -7.68 21.93 -3.79
CA THR A 122 -7.30 20.88 -2.84
C THR A 122 -7.54 19.49 -3.41
N TRP A 123 -6.66 18.54 -3.09
CA TRP A 123 -6.86 17.14 -3.42
C TRP A 123 -7.71 16.45 -2.34
N ARG A 124 -8.68 15.65 -2.79
CA ARG A 124 -9.55 14.83 -1.95
C ARG A 124 -9.49 13.38 -2.39
N PHE A 125 -9.48 12.49 -1.41
CA PHE A 125 -9.32 11.05 -1.61
C PHE A 125 -10.42 10.31 -0.84
N SER A 126 -11.06 9.32 -1.44
CA SER A 126 -11.92 8.41 -0.69
C SER A 126 -11.06 7.30 -0.09
N ARG A 127 -11.18 7.05 1.22
CA ARG A 127 -10.51 5.94 1.90
C ARG A 127 -10.87 4.61 1.24
N ALA A 128 -12.16 4.34 1.05
CA ALA A 128 -12.64 3.14 0.37
C ALA A 128 -12.03 2.99 -1.03
N ALA A 129 -12.00 4.05 -1.83
CA ALA A 129 -11.43 3.99 -3.18
C ALA A 129 -9.93 3.68 -3.16
N LEU A 130 -9.16 4.30 -2.26
CA LEU A 130 -7.73 4.00 -2.09
C LEU A 130 -7.50 2.54 -1.69
N LEU A 131 -8.28 2.02 -0.74
CA LEU A 131 -8.20 0.63 -0.28
C LEU A 131 -8.63 -0.38 -1.34
N ARG A 132 -9.64 -0.06 -2.17
CA ARG A 132 -9.99 -0.85 -3.35
C ARG A 132 -8.89 -0.85 -4.41
N CYS A 133 -8.16 0.26 -4.61
CA CYS A 133 -7.02 0.24 -5.54
C CYS A 133 -5.85 -0.64 -5.08
N LEU A 134 -5.78 -0.96 -3.78
CA LEU A 134 -4.85 -1.94 -3.23
C LEU A 134 -5.33 -3.39 -3.43
N CYS A 135 -6.56 -3.56 -3.92
CA CYS A 135 -7.35 -4.79 -3.96
C CYS A 135 -8.22 -4.76 -5.23
N PRO A 136 -7.63 -4.88 -6.43
CA PRO A 136 -8.41 -4.76 -7.66
C PRO A 136 -9.50 -5.82 -7.67
N GLU A 137 -10.71 -5.38 -7.98
CA GLU A 137 -11.86 -6.25 -8.21
C GLU A 137 -11.48 -7.28 -9.27
N PRO A 138 -11.88 -8.56 -9.13
CA PRO A 138 -11.78 -9.48 -10.25
C PRO A 138 -12.47 -8.82 -11.46
N PRO A 139 -11.87 -8.87 -12.67
CA PRO A 139 -12.48 -8.25 -13.83
C PRO A 139 -13.92 -8.77 -13.94
N ALA A 140 -14.88 -7.86 -14.02
CA ALA A 140 -16.28 -8.21 -14.19
C ALA A 140 -16.38 -9.24 -15.31
N ALA A 141 -16.86 -10.45 -14.99
CA ALA A 141 -17.09 -11.47 -15.99
C ALA A 141 -18.15 -10.92 -16.97
N GLY A 142 -17.68 -10.50 -18.15
CA GLY A 142 -18.51 -10.15 -19.30
C GLY A 142 -18.87 -11.38 -20.09
#